data_AF-A0A1Y3KZU9-F1
#
_entry.id   AF-A0A1Y3KZU9-F1
#
_cell.length_a   1.000
_cell.length_b   1.000
_cell.length_c   1.000
_cell.angle_alpha   90.00
_cell.angle_beta   90.00
_cell.angle_gamma   90.00
#
_symmetry.space_group_name_H-M   'P 1'
#
loop_
_entity.id
_entity.type
_entity.pdbx_description
1 polymer ?
#
loop_
_entity_poly.entity_id
_entity_poly.type
_entity_poly.pdbx_seq_one_letter_code
_entity_poly.pdbx_strand_id
1 'polypeptide(L)'
;MPSHPTRHTIARQWQLLKLLPGRHPGMSSTQLQTALTTVGHTTSKRTVERDLVELAALFPLQCNSKGMPYGWYWQPGLSLGEAQQLQPDVLTPPAQVELHAWVDDALALRLEQSPLSADMQLTPQAGGGATLVATVDDNRALMGWMLSQAGAIRIHAPQALRVAMLEQLRQSLALHEGSY
;
A
#
# COMPACT_ATOMS: atom_id res chain seq x y z
N MET A 1 -15.69 20.02 -21.60
CA MET A 1 -16.50 19.67 -20.41
C MET A 1 -16.37 18.18 -20.14
N PRO A 2 -15.89 17.70 -18.98
CA PRO A 2 -16.06 16.28 -18.68
C PRO A 2 -16.78 15.97 -17.34
N SER A 3 -17.75 15.07 -17.46
CA SER A 3 -17.97 13.86 -16.65
C SER A 3 -18.55 13.92 -15.21
N HIS A 4 -19.71 14.55 -15.03
CA HIS A 4 -20.61 14.20 -13.90
C HIS A 4 -20.90 12.69 -13.74
N PRO A 5 -21.15 11.89 -14.82
CA PRO A 5 -21.44 10.46 -14.66
C PRO A 5 -20.27 9.60 -14.15
N THR A 6 -19.01 9.96 -14.47
CA THR A 6 -17.83 9.20 -14.01
C THR A 6 -17.59 9.41 -12.52
N ARG A 7 -17.70 10.65 -12.01
CA ARG A 7 -17.56 10.93 -10.57
C ARG A 7 -18.63 10.23 -9.75
N HIS A 8 -19.87 10.19 -10.25
CA HIS A 8 -20.97 9.49 -9.57
C HIS A 8 -20.77 7.97 -9.55
N THR A 9 -20.18 7.40 -10.60
CA THR A 9 -19.85 5.97 -10.67
C THR A 9 -18.76 5.60 -9.67
N ILE A 10 -17.66 6.38 -9.63
CA ILE A 10 -16.56 6.15 -8.70
C ILE A 10 -17.04 6.29 -7.24
N ALA A 11 -17.79 7.35 -6.93
CA ALA A 11 -18.33 7.56 -5.58
C ALA A 11 -19.22 6.40 -5.13
N ARG A 12 -20.09 5.90 -6.02
CA ARG A 12 -20.97 4.75 -5.74
C ARG A 12 -20.17 3.46 -5.53
N GLN A 13 -19.18 3.18 -6.38
CA GLN A 13 -18.30 2.01 -6.24
C GLN A 13 -17.52 2.05 -4.93
N TRP A 14 -17.02 3.23 -4.55
CA TRP A 14 -16.38 3.43 -3.24
C TRP A 14 -17.33 3.18 -2.07
N GLN A 15 -18.58 3.64 -2.20
CA GLN A 15 -19.59 3.40 -1.17
C GLN A 15 -19.97 1.91 -1.06
N LEU A 16 -19.99 1.16 -2.17
CA LEU A 16 -20.19 -0.29 -2.16
C LEU A 16 -19.09 -1.00 -1.36
N LEU A 17 -17.82 -0.66 -1.60
CA LEU A 17 -16.69 -1.23 -0.86
C LEU A 17 -16.82 -1.00 0.66
N LYS A 18 -17.33 0.16 1.08
CA LYS A 18 -17.59 0.49 2.49
C LYS A 18 -18.72 -0.32 3.11
N LEU A 19 -19.70 -0.71 2.32
CA LEU A 19 -20.88 -1.44 2.79
C LEU A 19 -20.64 -2.96 2.88
N LEU A 20 -19.68 -3.50 2.13
CA LEU A 20 -19.43 -4.94 2.11
C LEU A 20 -18.85 -5.43 3.45
N PRO A 21 -19.40 -6.53 4.02
CA PRO A 21 -18.92 -7.10 5.27
C PRO A 21 -17.62 -7.91 5.07
N GLY A 22 -16.81 -8.02 6.13
CA GLY A 22 -15.58 -8.83 6.16
C GLY A 22 -15.77 -10.33 6.41
N ARG A 23 -17.01 -10.85 6.32
CA ARG A 23 -17.33 -12.24 6.65
C ARG A 23 -18.51 -12.78 5.83
N HIS A 24 -18.54 -14.09 5.67
CA HIS A 24 -19.71 -14.82 5.17
C HIS A 24 -20.91 -14.67 6.14
N PRO A 25 -22.17 -14.75 5.67
CA PRO A 25 -22.59 -15.02 4.29
C PRO A 25 -22.60 -13.79 3.37
N GLY A 26 -22.24 -12.60 3.84
CA GLY A 26 -22.19 -11.37 3.04
C GLY A 26 -23.48 -10.56 3.00
N MET A 27 -23.52 -9.53 2.14
CA MET A 27 -24.71 -8.75 1.82
C MET A 27 -25.15 -9.00 0.38
N SER A 28 -26.46 -9.18 0.17
CA SER A 28 -27.00 -9.35 -1.18
C SER A 28 -27.01 -8.06 -1.98
N SER A 29 -27.02 -8.16 -3.31
CA SER A 29 -27.10 -7.00 -4.22
C SER A 29 -28.34 -6.13 -3.94
N THR A 30 -29.44 -6.73 -3.50
CA THR A 30 -30.65 -6.00 -3.10
C THR A 30 -30.41 -5.20 -1.82
N GLN A 31 -29.80 -5.81 -0.80
CA GLN A 31 -29.48 -5.11 0.45
C GLN A 31 -28.48 -3.96 0.22
N LEU A 32 -27.48 -4.19 -0.64
CA LEU A 32 -26.51 -3.16 -1.02
C LEU A 32 -27.15 -2.02 -1.81
N GLN A 33 -28.10 -2.32 -2.70
CA GLN A 33 -28.86 -1.30 -3.43
C GLN A 33 -29.70 -0.43 -2.50
N THR A 34 -30.40 -1.04 -1.53
CA THR A 34 -31.14 -0.29 -0.51
C THR A 34 -30.20 0.59 0.31
N ALA A 35 -29.09 0.03 0.77
CA ALA A 35 -28.10 0.77 1.56
C ALA A 35 -27.48 1.94 0.78
N LEU A 36 -27.16 1.77 -0.50
CA LEU A 36 -26.68 2.86 -1.36
C LEU A 36 -27.72 3.98 -1.50
N THR A 37 -29.00 3.60 -1.64
CA THR A 37 -30.09 4.56 -1.77
C THR A 37 -30.22 5.42 -0.51
N THR A 38 -30.10 4.80 0.68
CA THR A 38 -30.10 5.51 1.96
C THR A 38 -28.96 6.53 2.09
N VAL A 39 -27.82 6.29 1.44
CA VAL A 39 -26.64 7.17 1.45
C VAL A 39 -26.64 8.16 0.26
N GLY A 40 -27.76 8.27 -0.47
CA GLY A 40 -27.93 9.26 -1.55
C GLY A 40 -27.43 8.81 -2.93
N HIS A 41 -27.11 7.52 -3.10
CA HIS A 41 -26.70 6.93 -4.38
C HIS A 41 -27.82 6.09 -4.99
N THR A 42 -28.80 6.75 -5.62
CA THR A 42 -29.90 6.06 -6.31
C THR A 42 -29.37 5.24 -7.49
N THR A 43 -29.58 3.92 -7.44
CA THR A 43 -29.11 2.99 -8.48
C THR A 43 -30.00 1.76 -8.57
N SER A 44 -29.85 1.00 -9.65
CA SER A 44 -30.56 -0.27 -9.85
C SER A 44 -29.78 -1.46 -9.28
N LYS A 45 -30.46 -2.55 -8.96
CA LYS A 45 -29.82 -3.83 -8.58
C LYS A 45 -28.83 -4.31 -9.64
N ARG A 46 -29.20 -4.22 -10.94
CA ARG A 46 -28.34 -4.58 -12.07
C ARG A 46 -27.04 -3.77 -12.09
N THR A 47 -27.11 -2.49 -11.76
CA THR A 47 -25.92 -1.63 -11.68
C THR A 47 -25.03 -2.02 -10.51
N VAL A 48 -25.62 -2.36 -9.34
CA VAL A 48 -24.86 -2.87 -8.19
C VAL A 48 -24.16 -4.18 -8.52
N GLU A 49 -24.85 -5.13 -9.17
CA GLU A 49 -24.26 -6.40 -9.60
C GLU A 49 -23.09 -6.20 -10.56
N ARG A 50 -23.24 -5.32 -11.56
CA ARG A 50 -22.17 -4.99 -12.48
C ARG A 50 -20.97 -4.35 -11.75
N ASP A 51 -21.23 -3.37 -10.89
CA ASP A 51 -20.19 -2.69 -10.12
C ASP A 51 -19.45 -3.67 -9.19
N LEU A 52 -20.14 -4.64 -8.59
CA LEU A 52 -19.52 -5.69 -7.76
C LEU A 52 -18.62 -6.63 -8.58
N VAL A 53 -19.04 -6.99 -9.79
CA VAL A 53 -18.20 -7.78 -10.71
C VAL A 53 -16.96 -7.00 -11.14
N GLU A 54 -17.10 -5.71 -11.48
CA GLU A 54 -15.98 -4.83 -11.82
C GLU A 54 -15.01 -4.68 -10.63
N LEU A 55 -15.54 -4.49 -9.42
CA LEU A 55 -14.73 -4.37 -8.19
C LEU A 55 -14.04 -5.68 -7.82
N ALA A 56 -14.67 -6.84 -8.01
CA ALA A 56 -14.06 -8.14 -7.71
C ALA A 56 -12.88 -8.48 -8.64
N ALA A 57 -12.76 -7.81 -9.79
CA ALA A 57 -11.57 -7.92 -10.63
C ALA A 57 -10.34 -7.18 -10.05
N LEU A 58 -10.56 -6.24 -9.13
CA LEU A 58 -9.53 -5.37 -8.56
C LEU A 58 -9.29 -5.61 -7.07
N PHE A 59 -10.30 -6.10 -6.35
CA PHE A 59 -10.30 -6.29 -4.91
C PHE A 59 -10.65 -7.75 -4.57
N PRO A 60 -10.16 -8.30 -3.44
CA PRO A 60 -10.44 -9.66 -3.01
C PRO A 60 -11.87 -9.80 -2.46
N LEU A 61 -12.87 -9.60 -3.32
CA LEU A 61 -14.29 -9.77 -3.03
C LEU A 61 -14.74 -11.17 -3.44
N GLN A 62 -15.61 -11.77 -2.63
CA GLN A 62 -16.18 -13.09 -2.88
C GLN A 62 -17.70 -13.02 -2.95
N CYS A 63 -18.26 -13.83 -3.84
CA CYS A 63 -19.70 -14.06 -3.94
C CYS A 63 -20.03 -15.43 -3.35
N ASN A 64 -20.81 -15.44 -2.27
CA ASN A 64 -21.35 -16.66 -1.71
C ASN A 64 -22.58 -17.11 -2.52
N SER A 65 -22.38 -18.09 -3.40
CA SER A 65 -23.44 -18.70 -4.21
C SER A 65 -24.12 -19.92 -3.56
N LYS A 66 -23.73 -20.28 -2.32
CA LYS A 66 -24.22 -21.50 -1.63
C LYS A 66 -25.66 -21.40 -1.10
N GLY A 67 -26.29 -20.23 -1.15
CA GLY A 67 -27.67 -20.01 -0.74
C GLY A 67 -28.22 -18.72 -1.33
N MET A 68 -29.51 -18.69 -1.64
CA MET A 68 -30.19 -17.48 -2.10
C MET A 68 -30.74 -16.67 -0.92
N PRO A 69 -30.63 -15.33 -0.93
CA PRO A 69 -29.97 -14.52 -1.95
C PRO A 69 -28.43 -14.59 -1.85
N TYR A 70 -27.74 -14.54 -3.00
CA TYR A 70 -26.27 -14.53 -3.03
C TYR A 70 -25.71 -13.33 -2.29
N GLY A 71 -24.74 -13.57 -1.42
CA GLY A 71 -24.13 -12.54 -0.59
C GLY A 71 -22.72 -12.21 -1.04
N TRP A 72 -22.41 -10.93 -1.14
CA TRP A 72 -21.08 -10.41 -1.41
C TRP A 72 -20.39 -10.00 -0.12
N TYR A 73 -19.12 -10.32 0.00
CA TYR A 73 -18.29 -10.03 1.17
C TYR A 73 -16.83 -9.88 0.74
N TRP A 74 -16.04 -9.19 1.55
CA TRP A 74 -14.59 -9.25 1.45
C TRP A 74 -14.11 -10.65 1.82
N GLN A 75 -12.99 -11.09 1.25
CA GLN A 75 -12.34 -12.33 1.68
C GLN A 75 -12.25 -12.38 3.23
N PRO A 76 -12.54 -13.54 3.88
CA PRO A 76 -12.52 -13.63 5.33
C PRO A 76 -11.18 -13.18 5.91
N GLY A 77 -11.22 -12.32 6.92
CA GLY A 77 -10.01 -11.73 7.53
C GLY A 77 -9.55 -10.44 6.84
N LEU A 78 -10.31 -9.93 5.87
CA LEU A 78 -10.13 -8.62 5.25
C LEU A 78 -11.43 -7.82 5.33
N SER A 79 -11.32 -6.56 5.71
CA SER A 79 -12.37 -5.55 5.69
C SER A 79 -11.85 -4.32 4.96
N LEU A 80 -12.73 -3.38 4.57
CA LEU A 80 -12.25 -2.13 3.96
C LEU A 80 -11.30 -1.36 4.89
N GLY A 81 -11.49 -1.40 6.21
CA GLY A 81 -10.58 -0.77 7.16
C GLY A 81 -9.18 -1.38 7.12
N GLU A 82 -9.08 -2.70 6.99
CA GLU A 82 -7.81 -3.42 6.79
C GLU A 82 -7.28 -3.21 5.37
N ALA A 83 -8.13 -3.17 4.34
CA ALA A 83 -7.75 -2.93 2.94
C ALA A 83 -7.31 -1.48 2.68
N GLN A 84 -7.77 -0.52 3.48
CA GLN A 84 -7.26 0.86 3.50
C GLN A 84 -5.89 0.94 4.17
N GLN A 85 -5.57 0.00 5.07
CA GLN A 85 -4.24 -0.16 5.66
C GLN A 85 -3.32 -1.00 4.76
N LEU A 86 -3.88 -1.86 3.90
CA LEU A 86 -3.16 -2.48 2.81
C LEU A 86 -2.72 -1.39 1.85
N GLN A 87 -1.43 -1.09 1.90
CA GLN A 87 -0.78 -0.20 0.96
C GLN A 87 -0.91 -0.82 -0.45
N PRO A 88 -1.10 -0.02 -1.52
CA PRO A 88 -1.27 -0.54 -2.88
C PRO A 88 -0.11 -1.47 -3.32
N ASP A 89 1.06 -1.26 -2.73
CA ASP A 89 2.30 -2.04 -2.87
C ASP A 89 2.15 -3.49 -2.34
N VAL A 90 1.10 -3.84 -1.59
CA VAL A 90 0.86 -5.20 -1.08
C VAL A 90 0.13 -6.08 -2.10
N LEU A 91 -0.58 -5.47 -3.06
CA LEU A 91 -1.33 -6.20 -4.10
C LEU A 91 -0.43 -6.68 -5.25
N THR A 92 0.82 -6.21 -5.31
CA THR A 92 1.84 -6.59 -6.31
C THR A 92 3.10 -6.99 -5.55
N PRO A 93 3.77 -8.11 -5.85
CA PRO A 93 5.04 -8.41 -5.19
C PRO A 93 6.01 -7.24 -5.44
N PRO A 94 6.64 -6.68 -4.40
CA PRO A 94 7.56 -5.56 -4.57
C PRO A 94 8.72 -6.01 -5.46
N ALA A 95 9.18 -5.10 -6.33
CA ALA A 95 10.38 -5.36 -7.09
C ALA A 95 11.56 -5.47 -6.11
N GLN A 96 12.26 -6.60 -6.14
CA GLN A 96 13.46 -6.75 -5.32
C GLN A 96 14.62 -6.01 -5.98
N VAL A 97 15.36 -5.26 -5.18
CA VAL A 97 16.53 -4.50 -5.60
C VAL A 97 17.71 -4.80 -4.69
N GLU A 98 18.89 -4.82 -5.29
CA GLU A 98 20.14 -4.95 -4.54
C GLU A 98 20.54 -3.57 -4.01
N LEU A 99 20.42 -3.38 -2.70
CA LEU A 99 20.77 -2.15 -2.02
C LEU A 99 22.27 -2.17 -1.69
N HIS A 100 23.02 -1.25 -2.28
CA HIS A 100 24.41 -0.98 -1.93
C HIS A 100 24.50 0.35 -1.20
N ALA A 101 24.93 0.33 0.05
CA ALA A 101 25.06 1.52 0.86
C ALA A 101 26.29 1.46 1.76
N TRP A 102 26.79 2.62 2.17
CA TRP A 102 27.67 2.73 3.33
C TRP A 102 26.81 3.05 4.56
N VAL A 103 27.12 2.43 5.69
CA VAL A 103 26.49 2.69 6.99
C VAL A 103 27.57 3.01 8.03
N ASP A 104 27.25 3.84 9.02
CA ASP A 104 28.16 4.07 10.15
C ASP A 104 28.28 2.84 11.08
N ASP A 105 29.23 2.87 12.01
CA ASP A 105 29.48 1.74 12.91
C ASP A 105 28.27 1.41 13.82
N ALA A 106 27.52 2.43 14.25
CA ALA A 106 26.36 2.25 15.12
C ALA A 106 25.20 1.57 14.38
N LEU A 107 25.01 1.91 13.10
CA LEU A 107 24.03 1.27 12.23
C LEU A 107 24.49 -0.13 11.83
N ALA A 108 25.77 -0.35 11.54
CA ALA A 108 26.31 -1.67 11.28
C ALA A 108 26.02 -2.64 12.43
N LEU A 109 26.32 -2.25 13.67
CA LEU A 109 26.03 -3.08 14.87
C LEU A 109 24.54 -3.39 15.03
N ARG A 110 23.65 -2.44 14.73
CA ARG A 110 22.20 -2.69 14.77
C ARG A 110 21.74 -3.65 13.68
N LEU A 111 22.32 -3.54 12.48
CA LEU A 111 22.01 -4.42 11.37
C LEU A 111 22.51 -5.84 11.61
N GLU A 112 23.65 -6.03 12.28
CA GLU A 112 24.11 -7.36 12.72
C GLU A 112 23.10 -8.04 13.66
N GLN A 113 22.42 -7.27 14.52
CA GLN A 113 21.39 -7.80 15.43
C GLN A 113 20.03 -8.02 14.73
N SER A 114 19.71 -7.19 13.74
CA SER A 114 18.45 -7.23 13.00
C SER A 114 18.71 -7.02 11.50
N PRO A 115 19.07 -8.08 10.77
CA PRO A 115 19.37 -7.97 9.34
C PRO A 115 18.13 -7.56 8.54
N LEU A 116 18.35 -6.80 7.45
CA LEU A 116 17.27 -6.39 6.54
C LEU A 116 16.76 -7.57 5.70
N SER A 117 17.65 -8.49 5.35
CA SER A 117 17.38 -9.64 4.51
C SER A 117 18.32 -10.81 4.86
N ALA A 118 17.99 -12.02 4.40
CA ALA A 118 18.80 -13.20 4.68
C ALA A 118 20.16 -13.21 3.95
N ASP A 119 20.25 -12.51 2.81
CA ASP A 119 21.45 -12.37 2.00
C ASP A 119 22.29 -11.12 2.36
N MET A 120 21.92 -10.41 3.43
CA MET A 120 22.59 -9.18 3.86
C MET A 120 24.05 -9.44 4.23
N GLN A 121 24.95 -8.64 3.66
CA GLN A 121 26.37 -8.63 3.93
C GLN A 121 26.82 -7.25 4.42
N LEU A 122 27.59 -7.25 5.50
CA LEU A 122 28.26 -6.07 6.04
C LEU A 122 29.77 -6.28 5.95
N THR A 123 30.45 -5.44 5.17
CA THR A 123 31.90 -5.46 5.04
C THR A 123 32.49 -4.21 5.70
N PRO A 124 33.21 -4.33 6.83
CA PRO A 124 33.84 -3.19 7.49
C PRO A 124 34.80 -2.46 6.55
N GLN A 125 34.80 -1.12 6.59
CA GLN A 125 35.73 -0.30 5.80
C GLN A 125 36.80 0.33 6.69
N ALA A 126 38.04 0.41 6.17
CA ALA A 126 39.17 0.99 6.89
C ALA A 126 38.99 2.49 7.24
N GLY A 127 38.07 3.18 6.57
CA GLY A 127 37.72 4.59 6.83
C GLY A 127 36.62 4.80 7.87
N GLY A 128 36.18 3.74 8.56
CA GLY A 128 35.03 3.75 9.47
C GLY A 128 33.72 3.36 8.80
N GLY A 129 32.82 2.74 9.55
CA GLY A 129 31.57 2.19 9.04
C GLY A 129 31.75 0.89 8.24
N ALA A 130 30.68 0.50 7.56
CA ALA A 130 30.63 -0.73 6.76
C ALA A 130 29.91 -0.52 5.43
N THR A 131 30.31 -1.27 4.41
CA THR A 131 29.52 -1.45 3.19
C THR A 131 28.41 -2.46 3.47
N LEU A 132 27.16 -2.04 3.28
CA LEU A 132 25.96 -2.84 3.29
C LEU A 132 25.60 -3.25 1.86
N VAL A 133 25.43 -4.56 1.64
CA VAL A 133 24.84 -5.15 0.43
C VAL A 133 23.69 -6.05 0.86
N ALA A 134 22.48 -5.83 0.34
CA ALA A 134 21.30 -6.62 0.70
C ALA A 134 20.26 -6.62 -0.42
N THR A 135 19.61 -7.75 -0.69
CA THR A 135 18.40 -7.77 -1.53
C THR A 135 17.20 -7.36 -0.69
N VAL A 136 16.57 -6.25 -1.05
CA VAL A 136 15.43 -5.67 -0.31
C VAL A 136 14.28 -5.36 -1.25
N ASP A 137 13.08 -5.30 -0.69
CA ASP A 137 11.88 -4.91 -1.42
C ASP A 137 11.88 -3.39 -1.69
N ASP A 138 11.82 -2.98 -2.97
CA ASP A 138 11.65 -1.58 -3.37
C ASP A 138 10.20 -1.14 -3.11
N ASN A 139 9.95 -0.72 -1.86
CA ASN A 139 8.66 -0.29 -1.39
C ASN A 139 8.76 0.92 -0.46
N ARG A 140 7.61 1.45 -0.05
CA ARG A 140 7.55 2.58 0.88
C ARG A 140 8.20 2.27 2.24
N ALA A 141 8.17 1.03 2.72
CA ALA A 141 8.78 0.67 3.99
C ALA A 141 10.30 0.82 3.95
N LEU A 142 10.95 0.40 2.86
CA LEU A 142 12.37 0.64 2.60
C LEU A 142 12.67 2.14 2.57
N MET A 143 11.88 2.93 1.85
CA MET A 143 12.06 4.38 1.80
C MET A 143 11.95 5.04 3.18
N GLY A 144 10.96 4.64 3.98
CA GLY A 144 10.78 5.13 5.35
C GLY A 144 11.95 4.76 6.26
N TRP A 145 12.45 3.53 6.17
CA TRP A 145 13.65 3.09 6.88
C TRP A 145 14.89 3.91 6.45
N MET A 146 15.13 4.08 5.15
CA MET A 146 16.26 4.89 4.67
C MET A 146 16.22 6.32 5.21
N LEU A 147 15.03 6.94 5.22
CA LEU A 147 14.84 8.29 5.74
C LEU A 147 15.04 8.37 7.26
N SER A 148 14.63 7.36 8.03
CA SER A 148 14.90 7.31 9.48
C SER A 148 16.39 7.23 9.79
N GLN A 149 17.17 6.66 8.87
CA GLN A 149 18.61 6.50 8.99
C GLN A 149 19.41 7.56 8.23
N ALA A 150 18.79 8.63 7.70
CA ALA A 150 19.42 9.55 6.74
C ALA A 150 20.75 10.19 7.21
N GLY A 151 21.01 10.26 8.52
CA GLY A 151 22.28 10.74 9.08
C GLY A 151 23.38 9.67 9.21
N ALA A 152 23.04 8.39 9.08
CA ALA A 152 23.89 7.22 9.35
C ALA A 152 24.04 6.29 8.13
N ILE A 153 23.41 6.61 7.00
CA ILE A 153 23.44 5.81 5.76
C ILE A 153 23.78 6.68 4.54
N ARG A 154 24.52 6.11 3.59
CA ARG A 154 24.80 6.69 2.28
C ARG A 154 24.53 5.67 1.19
N ILE A 155 23.47 5.88 0.43
CA ILE A 155 23.06 4.97 -0.67
C ILE A 155 23.99 5.18 -1.89
N HIS A 156 24.55 4.09 -2.40
CA HIS A 156 25.38 4.06 -3.61
C HIS A 156 24.60 3.51 -4.80
N ALA A 157 23.83 2.43 -4.62
CA ALA A 157 22.96 1.86 -5.64
C ALA A 157 21.71 1.24 -4.97
N PRO A 158 20.57 1.15 -5.70
CA PRO A 158 20.32 1.71 -7.03
C PRO A 158 20.19 3.24 -7.02
N GLN A 159 20.61 3.88 -8.12
CA GLN A 159 20.63 5.34 -8.25
C GLN A 159 19.22 5.95 -8.10
N ALA A 160 18.18 5.25 -8.54
CA ALA A 160 16.79 5.70 -8.41
C ALA A 160 16.40 5.92 -6.94
N LEU A 161 16.70 4.96 -6.06
CA LEU A 161 16.42 5.08 -4.61
C LEU A 161 17.18 6.24 -3.98
N ARG A 162 18.47 6.41 -4.35
CA ARG A 162 19.27 7.53 -3.87
C ARG A 162 18.66 8.88 -4.27
N VAL A 163 18.25 9.03 -5.53
CA VAL A 163 17.63 10.27 -6.04
C VAL A 163 16.33 10.56 -5.30
N ALA A 164 15.47 9.56 -5.15
CA ALA A 164 14.19 9.69 -4.44
C ALA A 164 14.39 10.09 -2.96
N MET A 165 15.34 9.46 -2.26
CA MET A 165 15.67 9.80 -0.88
C MET A 165 16.16 11.26 -0.75
N LEU A 166 17.04 11.71 -1.65
CA LEU A 166 17.55 13.09 -1.64
C LEU A 166 16.46 14.12 -1.95
N GLU A 167 15.53 13.80 -2.86
CA GLU A 167 14.40 14.67 -3.18
C GLU A 167 13.47 14.84 -1.97
N GLN A 168 13.12 13.75 -1.29
CA GLN A 168 12.32 13.79 -0.06
C GLN A 168 12.99 14.62 1.04
N LEU A 169 14.30 14.45 1.25
CA LEU A 169 15.05 15.21 2.25
C LEU A 169 15.10 16.71 1.91
N ARG A 170 15.28 17.07 0.63
CA ARG A 170 15.24 18.48 0.18
C ARG A 170 13.87 19.09 0.37
N GLN A 171 12.80 18.36 0.05
CA GLN A 171 11.43 18.82 0.25
C GLN A 171 11.14 19.07 1.73
N SER A 172 11.57 18.14 2.60
CA SER A 172 11.47 18.29 4.05
C SER A 172 12.21 19.54 4.55
N LEU A 173 13.45 19.73 4.11
CA LEU A 173 14.25 20.90 4.47
C LEU A 173 13.57 22.21 4.02
N ALA A 174 13.10 22.27 2.77
CA ALA A 174 12.44 23.47 2.23
C ALA A 174 11.18 23.88 3.02
N LEU A 175 10.43 22.92 3.58
CA LEU A 175 9.28 23.19 4.45
C LEU A 175 9.67 23.84 5.77
N HIS A 176 10.88 23.56 6.28
CA HIS A 176 11.38 24.08 7.54
C HIS A 176 12.20 25.37 7.39
N GLU A 177 12.79 25.60 6.21
CA GLU A 177 13.50 26.84 5.89
C GLU A 177 12.55 27.97 5.44
N GLY A 178 11.34 27.63 4.99
CA GLY A 178 10.30 28.62 4.67
C GLY A 178 9.89 29.40 5.93
N SER A 179 10.23 30.69 5.97
CA SER A 179 9.79 31.61 7.03
C SER A 179 8.26 31.71 7.03
N TYR A 180 7.65 31.50 8.20
CA TYR A 180 6.23 31.79 8.45
C TYR A 180 5.96 33.30 8.46
#